data_AF-A0A9D9IZ96-F1
#
_entry.id   AF-A0A9D9IZ96-F1
#
_cell.length_a   1.000
_cell.length_b   1.000
_cell.length_c   1.000
_cell.angle_alpha   90.00
_cell.angle_beta   90.00
_cell.angle_gamma   90.00
#
_symmetry.space_group_name_H-M   'P 1'
#
loop_
_entity.id
_entity.type
_entity.pdbx_description
1 polymer ?
#
loop_
_entity_poly.entity_id
_entity_poly.type
_entity_poly.pdbx_seq_one_letter_code
_entity_poly.pdbx_strand_id
1 'polypeptide(L)'
;MRAKDYFCRDIIDGIMVSRFDIPLRVPSAQIRRIASETVSEYTLLYTKPTALEWVDHGLERMLQVAAYTGAALLYADHFASADGRVSPAPVIDWQKGALRDDFDFGGVMLFRSSALREAASRMTCDYQYAGLYDLWLKVSEKGSLVHVNEYLYTEVQLDTRKSGEKLFDYVDPRNRAVQLEMERACTEHLKAVGGWLAPEFRSVDFGKPEDFAFEASVVIPCRNRVRTIADAVRSALSQKADFPFNVIVVDDNSTDGTVELLDGMSDPRLVVIHQPAGYHAIGGNWNAAVHDPRCGRFAIQLDSDDVYSGPDTVSRFVEAFREQQCPMIIGSYRITDFNLNELPPGVIDHREWTPENGRNNALRINGLGAPRAFWTPLLRQINFPVVKYGEDYAVALRISREYQIGRIWDVVYDCRRWEDNSDAALDVDKVNANNLYKDRLRTWELEARIAMNRGARVE
;
A
#
# COMPACT_ATOMS: atom_id res chain seq x y z
N MET A 1 30.34 -13.47 0.17
CA MET A 1 30.40 -14.19 1.48
C MET A 1 29.97 -15.62 1.19
N ARG A 2 30.80 -16.62 1.51
CA ARG A 2 30.57 -18.03 1.09
C ARG A 2 29.29 -18.57 1.74
N ALA A 3 28.45 -19.23 0.95
CA ALA A 3 27.29 -19.98 1.43
C ALA A 3 27.76 -21.02 2.47
N LYS A 4 27.44 -20.80 3.75
CA LYS A 4 27.47 -21.88 4.73
C LYS A 4 26.25 -22.76 4.40
N ASP A 5 26.48 -24.04 4.17
CA ASP A 5 25.39 -25.01 4.07
C ASP A 5 24.71 -25.11 5.44
N TYR A 6 23.51 -24.54 5.56
CA TYR A 6 22.65 -24.62 6.75
C TYR A 6 21.69 -25.80 6.58
N PHE A 7 22.19 -27.01 6.76
CA PHE A 7 21.37 -28.23 6.75
C PHE A 7 21.16 -28.68 8.20
N CYS A 8 19.99 -28.41 8.77
CA CYS A 8 19.58 -29.02 10.04
C CYS A 8 18.39 -29.94 9.76
N ARG A 9 18.56 -31.24 10.02
CA ARG A 9 17.43 -32.17 10.04
C ARG A 9 16.90 -32.17 11.47
N ASP A 10 15.84 -31.41 11.71
CA ASP A 10 15.14 -31.48 13.00
C ASP A 10 14.20 -32.69 12.92
N ILE A 11 14.49 -33.71 13.74
CA ILE A 11 13.53 -34.77 14.06
C ILE A 11 12.80 -34.29 15.30
N ILE A 12 11.55 -33.92 15.16
CA ILE A 12 10.67 -33.58 16.29
C ILE A 12 9.59 -34.66 16.32
N ASP A 13 9.60 -35.48 17.37
CA ASP A 13 8.59 -36.50 17.69
C ASP A 13 8.23 -37.50 16.56
N GLY A 14 9.23 -37.96 15.80
CA GLY A 14 9.05 -39.02 14.80
C GLY A 14 8.49 -38.57 13.45
N ILE A 15 8.20 -37.28 13.28
CA ILE A 15 7.82 -36.68 11.99
C ILE A 15 9.03 -35.91 11.46
N MET A 16 9.62 -36.37 10.36
CA MET A 16 10.74 -35.67 9.73
C MET A 16 10.25 -34.41 9.02
N VAL A 17 10.79 -33.24 9.39
CA VAL A 17 10.61 -31.96 8.68
C VAL A 17 11.96 -31.55 8.09
N SER A 18 11.98 -31.10 6.83
CA SER A 18 13.18 -30.54 6.22
C SER A 18 13.25 -29.05 6.53
N ARG A 19 14.22 -28.62 7.33
CA ARG A 19 14.40 -27.20 7.70
C ARG A 19 15.51 -26.54 6.90
N PHE A 20 15.23 -25.32 6.43
CA PHE A 20 16.20 -24.46 5.76
C PHE A 20 16.10 -23.03 6.29
N ASP A 21 17.21 -22.50 6.78
CA ASP A 21 17.31 -21.11 7.23
C ASP A 21 17.79 -20.26 6.03
N ILE A 22 16.96 -19.31 5.60
CA ILE A 22 17.19 -18.51 4.39
C ILE A 22 16.92 -17.02 4.65
N PRO A 23 17.61 -16.08 3.99
CA PRO A 23 17.20 -14.69 4.03
C PRO A 23 15.88 -14.47 3.27
N LEU A 24 15.13 -13.42 3.62
CA LEU A 24 13.93 -12.99 2.87
C LEU A 24 14.24 -12.73 1.38
N ARG A 25 15.41 -12.15 1.10
CA ARG A 25 15.90 -11.90 -0.27
C ARG A 25 16.81 -13.04 -0.69
N VAL A 26 16.33 -13.93 -1.55
CA VAL A 26 17.00 -15.17 -1.91
C VAL A 26 16.89 -15.44 -3.42
N PRO A 27 17.93 -15.98 -4.09
CA PRO A 27 17.85 -16.29 -5.52
C PRO A 27 16.90 -17.46 -5.83
N SER A 28 16.27 -17.45 -7.01
CA SER A 28 15.44 -18.58 -7.51
C SER A 28 16.22 -19.90 -7.53
N ALA A 29 17.52 -19.86 -7.83
CA ALA A 29 18.38 -21.05 -7.84
C ALA A 29 18.46 -21.74 -6.46
N GLN A 30 18.48 -20.96 -5.37
CA GLN A 30 18.50 -21.53 -4.02
C GLN A 30 17.15 -22.15 -3.66
N ILE A 31 16.03 -21.55 -4.06
CA ILE A 31 14.70 -22.15 -3.88
C ILE A 31 14.59 -23.49 -4.62
N ARG A 32 15.05 -23.56 -5.87
CA ARG A 32 15.05 -24.81 -6.65
C ARG A 32 15.94 -25.89 -6.03
N ARG A 33 17.08 -25.51 -5.45
CA ARG A 33 17.94 -26.43 -4.68
C ARG A 33 17.21 -26.97 -3.44
N ILE A 34 16.59 -26.10 -2.65
CA ILE A 34 15.78 -26.49 -1.48
C ILE A 34 14.67 -27.47 -1.89
N ALA A 35 13.98 -27.19 -2.99
CA ALA A 35 12.95 -28.07 -3.53
C ALA A 35 13.48 -29.46 -3.89
N SER A 36 14.68 -29.54 -4.50
CA SER A 36 15.31 -30.82 -4.85
C SER A 36 15.84 -31.61 -3.66
N GLU A 37 16.26 -30.92 -2.60
CA GLU A 37 16.85 -31.52 -1.39
C GLU A 37 15.79 -31.90 -0.34
N THR A 38 14.56 -31.43 -0.51
CA THR A 38 13.44 -31.74 0.38
C THR A 38 12.98 -33.19 0.20
N VAL A 39 13.07 -33.97 1.28
CA VAL A 39 12.72 -35.40 1.31
C VAL A 39 11.56 -35.75 2.24
N SER A 40 11.20 -34.83 3.14
CA SER A 40 10.09 -34.95 4.09
C SER A 40 8.73 -34.60 3.46
N GLU A 41 7.65 -34.82 4.22
CA GLU A 41 6.30 -34.38 3.85
C GLU A 41 6.15 -32.85 3.96
N TYR A 42 6.85 -32.23 4.93
CA TYR A 42 6.79 -30.80 5.21
C TYR A 42 8.19 -30.17 5.20
N THR A 43 8.29 -28.99 4.60
CA THR A 43 9.51 -28.16 4.55
C THR A 43 9.30 -26.90 5.36
N LEU A 44 10.15 -26.65 6.34
CA LEU A 44 10.17 -25.40 7.10
C LEU A 44 11.22 -24.45 6.52
N LEU A 45 10.79 -23.27 6.08
CA LEU A 45 11.67 -22.16 5.75
C LEU A 45 11.64 -21.17 6.91
N TYR A 46 12.81 -20.87 7.45
CA TYR A 46 12.96 -19.89 8.53
C TYR A 46 13.73 -18.67 8.02
N THR A 47 13.14 -17.48 8.15
CA THR A 47 13.58 -16.27 7.43
C THR A 47 14.43 -15.30 8.24
N LYS A 48 14.61 -15.57 9.54
CA LYS A 48 15.35 -14.68 10.45
C LYS A 48 16.79 -15.17 10.65
N PRO A 49 17.74 -14.24 10.91
CA PRO A 49 19.13 -14.61 11.20
C PRO A 49 19.34 -15.07 12.65
N THR A 50 18.36 -14.88 13.52
CA THR A 50 18.39 -15.21 14.95
C THR A 50 17.91 -16.63 15.21
N ALA A 51 18.25 -17.22 16.35
CA ALA A 51 17.75 -18.56 16.68
C ALA A 51 16.22 -18.59 16.75
N LEU A 52 15.63 -19.65 16.22
CA LEU A 52 14.20 -19.96 16.35
C LEU A 52 13.96 -20.71 17.66
N GLU A 53 13.11 -20.18 18.52
CA GLU A 53 12.71 -20.83 19.77
C GLU A 53 11.23 -21.18 19.72
N TRP A 54 10.91 -22.47 19.77
CA TRP A 54 9.52 -22.93 19.79
C TRP A 54 8.89 -22.70 21.15
N VAL A 55 7.60 -22.35 21.17
CA VAL A 55 6.75 -22.59 22.34
C VAL A 55 6.58 -24.10 22.49
N ASP A 56 6.36 -24.59 23.71
CA ASP A 56 6.11 -26.01 23.98
C ASP A 56 5.07 -26.58 22.99
N HIS A 57 5.48 -27.60 22.23
CA HIS A 57 4.70 -28.24 21.18
C HIS A 57 4.24 -27.36 20.01
N GLY A 58 4.91 -26.23 19.77
CA GLY A 58 4.56 -25.26 18.73
C GLY A 58 4.65 -25.83 17.31
N LEU A 59 5.71 -26.57 16.98
CA LEU A 59 5.84 -27.19 15.66
C LEU A 59 4.82 -28.31 15.46
N GLU A 60 4.63 -29.14 16.48
CA GLU A 60 3.67 -30.24 16.49
C GLU A 60 2.26 -29.71 16.25
N ARG A 61 1.94 -28.55 16.87
CA ARG A 61 0.69 -27.84 16.62
C ARG A 61 0.57 -27.39 15.16
N MET A 62 1.61 -26.77 14.58
CA MET A 62 1.60 -26.40 13.16
C MET A 62 1.40 -27.62 12.24
N LEU A 63 2.07 -28.75 12.53
CA LEU A 63 1.95 -29.99 11.76
C LEU A 63 0.55 -30.60 11.86
N GLN A 64 -0.08 -30.58 13.04
CA GLN A 64 -1.46 -31.01 13.21
C GLN A 64 -2.42 -30.18 12.33
N VAL A 65 -2.30 -28.85 12.37
CA VAL A 65 -3.13 -27.95 11.55
C VAL A 65 -2.87 -28.17 10.06
N ALA A 66 -1.61 -28.44 9.66
CA ALA A 66 -1.26 -28.77 8.29
C ALA A 66 -1.95 -30.05 7.81
N ALA A 67 -2.01 -31.08 8.66
CA ALA A 67 -2.72 -32.33 8.39
C ALA A 67 -4.24 -32.13 8.31
N TYR A 68 -4.84 -31.30 9.18
CA TYR A 68 -6.28 -31.04 9.19
C TYR A 68 -6.77 -30.26 7.97
N THR A 69 -6.01 -29.23 7.57
CA THR A 69 -6.43 -28.27 6.54
C THR A 69 -5.98 -28.68 5.15
N GLY A 70 -4.94 -29.49 5.06
CA GLY A 70 -4.28 -29.81 3.80
C GLY A 70 -3.58 -28.61 3.15
N ALA A 71 -3.27 -27.56 3.91
CA ALA A 71 -2.72 -26.32 3.38
C ALA A 71 -1.37 -26.51 2.69
N ALA A 72 -1.13 -25.66 1.68
CA ALA A 72 0.11 -25.68 0.93
C ALA A 72 1.24 -24.92 1.66
N LEU A 73 0.87 -23.88 2.42
CA LEU A 73 1.74 -23.10 3.28
C LEU A 73 0.99 -22.72 4.57
N LEU A 74 1.62 -22.93 5.72
CA LEU A 74 1.15 -22.48 7.02
C LEU A 74 2.13 -21.51 7.65
N TYR A 75 1.59 -20.58 8.41
CA TYR A 75 2.32 -19.59 9.19
C TYR A 75 1.49 -19.22 10.43
N ALA A 76 2.12 -18.59 11.43
CA ALA A 76 1.52 -18.39 12.74
C ALA A 76 1.91 -17.05 13.35
N ASP A 77 1.15 -16.63 14.36
CA ASP A 77 1.58 -15.56 15.24
C ASP A 77 2.84 -16.00 16.02
N HIS A 78 3.59 -15.02 16.49
CA HIS A 78 4.82 -15.27 17.22
C HIS A 78 4.98 -14.26 18.34
N PHE A 79 5.87 -14.59 19.27
CA PHE A 79 6.35 -13.63 20.24
C PHE A 79 7.58 -12.92 19.69
N ALA A 80 7.65 -11.61 19.89
CA ALA A 80 8.86 -10.83 19.70
C ALA A 80 9.61 -10.73 21.03
N SER A 81 10.90 -11.04 21.04
CA SER A 81 11.79 -10.79 22.17
C SER A 81 12.75 -9.65 21.86
N ALA A 82 12.70 -8.59 22.66
CA ALA A 82 13.61 -7.45 22.59
C ALA A 82 14.00 -7.01 24.01
N ASP A 83 15.30 -6.83 24.26
CA ASP A 83 15.84 -6.37 25.55
C ASP A 83 15.34 -7.17 26.78
N GLY A 84 15.18 -8.49 26.60
CA GLY A 84 14.69 -9.39 27.66
C GLY A 84 13.19 -9.29 27.95
N ARG A 85 12.43 -8.53 27.16
CA ARG A 85 10.97 -8.50 27.19
C ARG A 85 10.40 -9.29 26.02
N VAL A 86 9.35 -10.06 26.31
CA VAL A 86 8.61 -10.85 25.33
C VAL A 86 7.24 -10.20 25.15
N SER A 87 6.87 -9.87 23.90
CA SER A 87 5.58 -9.27 23.56
C SER A 87 4.90 -10.04 22.42
N PRO A 88 3.56 -10.10 22.40
CA PRO A 88 2.80 -10.62 21.26
C PRO A 88 3.16 -9.87 19.96
N ALA A 89 3.34 -10.60 18.87
CA ALA A 89 3.52 -10.08 17.53
C ALA A 89 2.60 -10.85 16.55
N PRO A 90 1.30 -10.51 16.51
CA PRO A 90 0.36 -11.14 15.60
C PRO A 90 0.65 -10.76 14.14
N VAL A 91 0.31 -11.65 13.22
CA VAL A 91 0.32 -11.44 11.77
C VAL A 91 -1.12 -11.44 11.23
N ILE A 92 -1.29 -11.31 9.91
CA ILE A 92 -2.62 -11.19 9.29
C ILE A 92 -2.99 -12.38 8.43
N ASP A 93 -4.29 -12.61 8.29
CA ASP A 93 -4.83 -13.60 7.36
C ASP A 93 -4.49 -13.24 5.91
N TRP A 94 -4.01 -14.24 5.16
CA TRP A 94 -3.74 -14.11 3.75
C TRP A 94 -5.03 -14.00 2.94
N GLN A 95 -5.00 -13.13 1.93
CA GLN A 95 -6.08 -12.95 0.95
C GLN A 95 -5.46 -12.99 -0.45
N LYS A 96 -6.25 -13.26 -1.51
CA LYS A 96 -5.71 -13.29 -2.89
C LYS A 96 -4.99 -11.99 -3.29
N GLY A 97 -5.43 -10.86 -2.74
CA GLY A 97 -4.84 -9.54 -2.94
C GLY A 97 -3.64 -9.23 -2.04
N ALA A 98 -3.24 -10.12 -1.12
CA ALA A 98 -2.00 -10.02 -0.37
C ALA A 98 -0.82 -10.29 -1.30
N LEU A 99 -0.55 -9.33 -2.19
CA LEU A 99 0.40 -9.42 -3.30
C LEU A 99 1.69 -8.65 -3.03
N ARG A 100 1.83 -8.03 -1.85
CA ARG A 100 3.01 -7.22 -1.53
C ARG A 100 4.20 -8.12 -1.24
N ASP A 101 5.39 -7.70 -1.64
CA ASP A 101 6.64 -8.39 -1.30
C ASP A 101 7.02 -8.26 0.20
N ASP A 102 6.33 -7.39 0.93
CA ASP A 102 6.45 -7.20 2.38
C ASP A 102 5.29 -7.83 3.20
N PHE A 103 4.51 -8.76 2.62
CA PHE A 103 3.51 -9.49 3.40
C PHE A 103 4.19 -10.28 4.52
N ASP A 104 3.73 -10.07 5.77
CA ASP A 104 4.36 -10.66 6.94
C ASP A 104 3.77 -12.03 7.26
N PHE A 105 4.54 -13.08 6.93
CA PHE A 105 4.26 -14.46 7.34
C PHE A 105 4.88 -14.79 8.70
N GLY A 106 5.52 -13.83 9.37
CA GLY A 106 6.48 -14.10 10.42
C GLY A 106 7.76 -14.74 9.87
N GLY A 107 8.62 -15.17 10.78
CA GLY A 107 9.87 -15.88 10.52
C GLY A 107 9.69 -17.31 10.05
N VAL A 108 8.59 -17.99 10.41
CA VAL A 108 8.38 -19.42 10.12
C VAL A 108 7.34 -19.61 9.02
N MET A 109 7.76 -20.24 7.92
CA MET A 109 6.89 -20.63 6.81
C MET A 109 6.95 -22.16 6.63
N LEU A 110 5.89 -22.87 6.99
CA LEU A 110 5.79 -24.32 6.89
C LEU A 110 5.07 -24.73 5.60
N PHE A 111 5.80 -25.20 4.61
CA PHE A 111 5.26 -25.65 3.34
C PHE A 111 4.97 -27.15 3.36
N ARG A 112 3.87 -27.54 2.71
CA ARG A 112 3.76 -28.93 2.21
C ARG A 112 4.81 -29.11 1.11
N SER A 113 5.70 -30.09 1.28
CA SER A 113 6.84 -30.28 0.39
C SER A 113 6.43 -30.56 -1.06
N SER A 114 5.28 -31.22 -1.29
CA SER A 114 4.75 -31.40 -2.64
C SER A 114 4.35 -30.08 -3.30
N ALA A 115 3.72 -29.16 -2.57
CA ALA A 115 3.35 -27.85 -3.08
C ALA A 115 4.58 -26.97 -3.33
N LEU A 116 5.56 -27.00 -2.44
CA LEU A 116 6.84 -26.30 -2.63
C LEU A 116 7.55 -26.79 -3.90
N ARG A 117 7.67 -28.11 -4.11
CA ARG A 117 8.28 -28.69 -5.31
C ARG A 117 7.51 -28.34 -6.58
N GLU A 118 6.18 -28.41 -6.53
CA GLU A 118 5.35 -28.06 -7.67
C GLU A 118 5.49 -26.57 -8.03
N ALA A 119 5.44 -25.67 -7.05
CA ALA A 119 5.66 -24.24 -7.24
C ALA A 119 7.06 -23.96 -7.79
N ALA A 120 8.11 -24.56 -7.21
CA ALA A 120 9.49 -24.40 -7.67
C ALA A 120 9.69 -24.87 -9.13
N SER A 121 8.98 -25.91 -9.57
CA SER A 121 9.00 -26.38 -10.97
C SER A 121 8.35 -25.40 -11.95
N ARG A 122 7.48 -24.51 -11.46
CA ARG A 122 6.78 -23.47 -12.23
C ARG A 122 7.45 -22.10 -12.14
N MET A 123 8.54 -21.96 -11.39
CA MET A 123 9.36 -20.74 -11.36
C MET A 123 10.18 -20.65 -12.65
N THR A 124 9.66 -19.93 -13.64
CA THR A 124 10.28 -19.78 -14.98
C THR A 124 11.32 -18.67 -15.05
N CYS A 125 11.33 -17.74 -14.07
CA CYS A 125 12.22 -16.60 -14.03
C CYS A 125 13.38 -16.82 -13.04
N ASP A 126 14.56 -16.35 -13.41
CA ASP A 126 15.77 -16.42 -12.59
C ASP A 126 16.00 -15.09 -11.87
N TYR A 127 15.50 -15.02 -10.64
CA TYR A 127 15.65 -13.88 -9.74
C TYR A 127 16.89 -14.04 -8.86
N GLN A 128 17.55 -12.93 -8.52
CA GLN A 128 18.63 -12.87 -7.53
C GLN A 128 18.11 -12.57 -6.11
N TYR A 129 16.96 -11.92 -6.00
CA TYR A 129 16.39 -11.44 -4.74
C TYR A 129 14.95 -11.91 -4.52
N ALA A 130 14.15 -12.06 -5.58
CA ALA A 130 12.71 -12.35 -5.50
C ALA A 130 12.35 -13.85 -5.43
N GLY A 131 13.30 -14.75 -5.16
CA GLY A 131 13.06 -16.20 -5.18
C GLY A 131 12.00 -16.67 -4.18
N LEU A 132 12.06 -16.23 -2.91
CA LEU A 132 11.04 -16.59 -1.91
C LEU A 132 9.68 -15.95 -2.24
N TYR A 133 9.70 -14.73 -2.75
CA TYR A 133 8.49 -14.01 -3.14
C TYR A 133 7.76 -14.72 -4.30
N ASP A 134 8.48 -15.05 -5.38
CA ASP A 134 7.96 -15.85 -6.48
C ASP A 134 7.49 -17.25 -6.01
N LEU A 135 8.22 -17.90 -5.10
CA LEU A 135 7.81 -19.20 -4.55
C LEU A 135 6.41 -19.15 -3.92
N TRP A 136 6.17 -18.25 -2.95
CA TRP A 136 4.88 -18.26 -2.26
C TRP A 136 3.74 -17.74 -3.15
N LEU A 137 4.02 -16.83 -4.09
CA LEU A 137 3.06 -16.44 -5.13
C LEU A 137 2.69 -17.65 -6.01
N LYS A 138 3.66 -18.47 -6.41
CA LYS A 138 3.39 -19.70 -7.17
C LYS A 138 2.61 -20.72 -6.36
N VAL A 139 2.88 -20.84 -5.05
CA VAL A 139 2.10 -21.70 -4.15
C VAL A 139 0.65 -21.21 -4.05
N SER A 140 0.42 -19.90 -3.90
CA SER A 140 -0.93 -19.34 -3.75
C SER A 140 -1.80 -19.45 -5.01
N GLU A 141 -1.20 -19.64 -6.20
CA GLU A 141 -1.93 -19.90 -7.45
C GLU A 141 -2.75 -21.20 -7.41
N LYS A 142 -2.38 -22.19 -6.58
CA LYS A 142 -3.01 -23.53 -6.56
C LYS A 142 -3.25 -24.11 -5.17
N GLY A 143 -2.67 -23.54 -4.13
CA GLY A 143 -2.75 -24.03 -2.76
C GLY A 143 -3.34 -22.99 -1.82
N SER A 144 -3.93 -23.47 -0.72
CA SER A 144 -4.36 -22.60 0.38
C SER A 144 -3.18 -22.22 1.26
N LEU A 145 -3.17 -20.96 1.69
CA LEU A 145 -2.29 -20.42 2.70
C LEU A 145 -3.11 -20.28 3.98
N VAL A 146 -2.65 -20.87 5.09
CA VAL A 146 -3.39 -20.90 6.35
C VAL A 146 -2.60 -20.20 7.44
N HIS A 147 -3.23 -19.19 8.03
CA HIS A 147 -2.79 -18.56 9.26
C HIS A 147 -3.33 -19.36 10.46
N VAL A 148 -2.44 -19.80 11.36
CA VAL A 148 -2.85 -20.58 12.55
C VAL A 148 -3.42 -19.67 13.66
N ASN A 149 -3.08 -18.36 13.68
CA ASN A 149 -3.54 -17.38 14.67
C ASN A 149 -3.36 -17.87 16.12
N GLU A 150 -2.20 -18.48 16.37
CA GLU A 150 -1.73 -18.97 17.66
C GLU A 150 -0.26 -18.56 17.78
N TYR A 151 0.19 -18.20 18.98
CA TYR A 151 1.58 -17.80 19.25
C TYR A 151 2.45 -19.04 19.45
N LEU A 152 3.11 -19.50 18.39
CA LEU A 152 3.74 -20.84 18.38
C LEU A 152 5.26 -20.83 18.53
N TYR A 153 5.91 -19.67 18.41
CA TYR A 153 7.36 -19.54 18.53
C TYR A 153 7.76 -18.11 18.89
N THR A 154 9.02 -17.92 19.27
CA THR A 154 9.62 -16.64 19.64
C THR A 154 10.71 -16.25 18.66
N GLU A 155 10.72 -14.98 18.26
CA GLU A 155 11.76 -14.35 17.44
C GLU A 155 12.50 -13.27 18.24
N VAL A 156 13.82 -13.32 18.22
CA VAL A 156 14.64 -12.21 18.75
C VAL A 156 14.63 -11.06 17.73
N GLN A 157 14.11 -9.90 18.11
CA GLN A 157 14.14 -8.68 17.31
C GLN A 157 15.48 -7.96 17.45
N LEU A 158 16.20 -7.80 16.34
CA LEU A 158 17.45 -7.04 16.27
C LEU A 158 17.27 -5.62 15.68
N ASP A 159 16.13 -5.36 15.04
CA ASP A 159 15.83 -4.08 14.36
C ASP A 159 14.62 -3.41 15.01
N THR A 160 14.88 -2.39 15.84
CA THR A 160 13.89 -1.64 16.63
C THR A 160 13.36 -0.39 15.91
N ARG A 161 13.66 -0.21 14.62
CA ARG A 161 13.19 0.94 13.83
C ARG A 161 11.66 0.99 13.70
N LYS A 162 11.11 2.21 13.69
CA LYS A 162 9.65 2.46 13.67
C LYS A 162 9.02 2.08 12.32
N SER A 163 7.74 1.72 12.32
CA SER A 163 7.00 1.33 11.10
C SER A 163 6.98 2.43 10.03
N GLY A 164 6.89 3.71 10.43
CA GLY A 164 6.95 4.84 9.50
C GLY A 164 8.30 5.02 8.80
N GLU A 165 9.40 4.56 9.40
CA GLU A 165 10.75 4.59 8.78
C GLU A 165 10.90 3.52 7.70
N LYS A 166 10.21 2.38 7.84
CA LYS A 166 10.21 1.27 6.87
C LYS A 166 9.31 1.53 5.66
N LEU A 167 8.31 2.42 5.80
CA LEU A 167 7.33 2.71 4.76
C LEU A 167 7.97 3.17 3.44
N PHE A 168 9.17 3.77 3.49
CA PHE A 168 9.87 4.31 2.32
C PHE A 168 11.08 3.45 1.87
N ASP A 169 11.27 2.25 2.43
CA ASP A 169 12.41 1.40 2.05
C ASP A 169 12.38 0.99 0.56
N TYR A 170 11.20 0.99 -0.06
CA TYR A 170 11.04 0.69 -1.49
C TYR A 170 11.47 1.83 -2.41
N VAL A 171 11.53 3.07 -1.93
CA VAL A 171 11.95 4.24 -2.72
C VAL A 171 13.47 4.46 -2.66
N ASP A 172 14.20 3.70 -1.83
CA ASP A 172 15.65 3.78 -1.74
C ASP A 172 16.30 3.35 -3.08
N PRO A 173 17.08 4.23 -3.74
CA PRO A 173 17.77 3.91 -4.99
C PRO A 173 18.66 2.67 -4.90
N ARG A 174 19.20 2.36 -3.71
CA ARG A 174 20.03 1.17 -3.44
C ARG A 174 19.24 -0.13 -3.54
N ASN A 175 17.91 -0.07 -3.48
CA ASN A 175 16.99 -1.21 -3.62
C ASN A 175 16.36 -1.32 -5.02
N ARG A 176 16.72 -0.46 -5.99
CA ARG A 176 16.07 -0.45 -7.32
C ARG A 176 16.10 -1.81 -8.04
N ALA A 177 17.24 -2.51 -8.02
CA ALA A 177 17.35 -3.83 -8.63
C ALA A 177 16.41 -4.86 -7.97
N VAL A 178 16.27 -4.78 -6.63
CA VAL A 178 15.32 -5.61 -5.87
C VAL A 178 13.89 -5.27 -6.28
N GLN A 179 13.53 -3.99 -6.33
CA GLN A 179 12.19 -3.54 -6.70
C GLN A 179 11.77 -3.99 -8.10
N LEU A 180 12.69 -3.93 -9.08
CA LEU A 180 12.44 -4.43 -10.43
C LEU A 180 12.16 -5.95 -10.47
N GLU A 181 12.86 -6.73 -9.66
CA GLU A 181 12.60 -8.17 -9.55
C GLU A 181 11.27 -8.46 -8.85
N MET A 182 10.95 -7.76 -7.76
CA MET A 182 9.66 -7.91 -7.06
C MET A 182 8.49 -7.52 -7.97
N GLU A 183 8.60 -6.41 -8.70
CA GLU A 183 7.59 -6.01 -9.67
C GLU A 183 7.40 -7.08 -10.76
N ARG A 184 8.49 -7.64 -11.28
CA ARG A 184 8.44 -8.69 -12.30
C ARG A 184 7.78 -9.96 -11.75
N ALA A 185 8.13 -10.41 -10.54
CA ALA A 185 7.51 -11.58 -9.91
C ALA A 185 6.00 -11.41 -9.72
N CYS A 186 5.57 -10.26 -9.20
CA CYS A 186 4.14 -9.93 -9.08
C CYS A 186 3.45 -9.90 -10.44
N THR A 187 4.09 -9.32 -11.45
CA THR A 187 3.54 -9.24 -12.81
C THR A 187 3.33 -10.62 -13.44
N GLU A 188 4.29 -11.53 -13.27
CA GLU A 188 4.16 -12.92 -13.75
C GLU A 188 3.08 -13.70 -12.99
N HIS A 189 2.93 -13.46 -11.69
CA HIS A 189 1.81 -14.00 -10.91
C HIS A 189 0.46 -13.48 -11.41
N LEU A 190 0.32 -12.17 -11.63
CA LEU A 190 -0.90 -11.56 -12.17
C LEU A 190 -1.27 -12.14 -13.53
N LYS A 191 -0.29 -12.41 -14.41
CA LYS A 191 -0.53 -13.11 -15.68
C LYS A 191 -1.04 -14.53 -15.46
N ALA A 192 -0.41 -15.28 -14.54
CA ALA A 192 -0.77 -16.67 -14.25
C ALA A 192 -2.21 -16.80 -13.70
N VAL A 193 -2.64 -15.87 -12.85
CA VAL A 193 -4.01 -15.87 -12.28
C VAL A 193 -5.05 -15.18 -13.18
N GLY A 194 -4.61 -14.56 -14.28
CA GLY A 194 -5.47 -13.85 -15.23
C GLY A 194 -5.89 -12.44 -14.79
N GLY A 195 -5.20 -11.84 -13.82
CA GLY A 195 -5.43 -10.50 -13.30
C GLY A 195 -4.56 -9.39 -13.92
N TRP A 196 -3.61 -9.75 -14.78
CA TRP A 196 -2.76 -8.79 -15.49
C TRP A 196 -3.55 -8.04 -16.55
N LEU A 197 -3.30 -6.74 -16.69
CA LEU A 197 -3.94 -5.91 -17.70
C LEU A 197 -2.90 -5.32 -18.67
N ALA A 198 -3.10 -5.48 -19.99
CA ALA A 198 -2.24 -4.98 -21.08
C ALA A 198 -2.38 -3.46 -21.33
N PRO A 199 -1.30 -2.65 -21.43
CA PRO A 199 -1.28 -1.17 -21.31
C PRO A 199 -2.13 -0.41 -22.34
N GLU A 200 -3.43 -0.62 -22.22
CA GLU A 200 -4.53 -0.13 -23.04
C GLU A 200 -5.48 0.55 -22.07
N PHE A 201 -5.83 1.78 -22.40
CA PHE A 201 -6.56 2.68 -21.53
C PHE A 201 -7.73 3.27 -22.28
N ARG A 202 -8.86 3.44 -21.59
CA ARG A 202 -9.99 4.22 -22.09
C ARG A 202 -9.57 5.69 -22.16
N SER A 203 -9.94 6.35 -23.25
CA SER A 203 -9.86 7.81 -23.32
C SER A 203 -10.92 8.43 -22.41
N VAL A 204 -10.62 9.63 -21.90
CA VAL A 204 -11.58 10.46 -21.18
C VAL A 204 -11.88 11.71 -22.00
N ASP A 205 -13.14 12.12 -21.99
CA ASP A 205 -13.55 13.44 -22.46
C ASP A 205 -13.94 14.25 -21.22
N PHE A 206 -13.18 15.32 -20.94
CA PHE A 206 -13.40 16.17 -19.77
C PHE A 206 -14.60 17.10 -19.91
N GLY A 207 -15.30 17.07 -21.04
CA GLY A 207 -16.37 18.00 -21.33
C GLY A 207 -15.87 19.43 -21.42
N LYS A 208 -16.77 20.40 -21.28
CA LYS A 208 -16.43 21.80 -21.50
C LYS A 208 -16.26 22.55 -20.18
N PRO A 209 -15.29 23.49 -20.07
CA PRO A 209 -15.10 24.29 -18.86
C PRO A 209 -16.35 25.02 -18.40
N GLU A 210 -17.19 25.50 -19.34
CA GLU A 210 -18.43 26.24 -19.04
C GLU A 210 -19.50 25.45 -18.28
N ASP A 211 -19.37 24.12 -18.20
CA ASP A 211 -20.26 23.28 -17.41
C ASP A 211 -20.01 23.42 -15.89
N PHE A 212 -18.92 24.10 -15.49
CA PHE A 212 -18.51 24.30 -14.11
C PHE A 212 -18.29 25.78 -13.79
N ALA A 213 -18.71 26.22 -12.60
CA ALA A 213 -18.42 27.56 -12.10
C ALA A 213 -16.92 27.77 -11.81
N PHE A 214 -16.21 26.70 -11.47
CA PHE A 214 -14.78 26.68 -11.18
C PHE A 214 -14.09 25.60 -12.00
N GLU A 215 -12.93 25.92 -12.58
CA GLU A 215 -12.11 24.93 -13.30
C GLU A 215 -11.50 23.92 -12.33
N ALA A 216 -11.13 24.38 -11.12
CA ALA A 216 -10.55 23.53 -10.08
C ALA A 216 -11.06 23.86 -8.67
N SER A 217 -11.02 22.87 -7.80
CA SER A 217 -11.20 23.01 -6.36
C SER A 217 -10.05 22.34 -5.63
N VAL A 218 -9.40 23.08 -4.71
CA VAL A 218 -8.52 22.44 -3.73
C VAL A 218 -9.40 21.88 -2.62
N VAL A 219 -9.30 20.59 -2.34
CA VAL A 219 -10.10 19.89 -1.33
C VAL A 219 -9.21 19.56 -0.13
N ILE A 220 -9.65 20.01 1.06
CA ILE A 220 -8.93 19.84 2.33
C ILE A 220 -9.86 19.14 3.34
N PRO A 221 -9.79 17.80 3.45
CA PRO A 221 -10.42 17.08 4.55
C PRO A 221 -9.74 17.45 5.86
N CYS A 222 -10.50 17.80 6.89
CA CYS A 222 -9.96 18.34 8.13
C CYS A 222 -10.67 17.74 9.35
N ARG A 223 -9.89 17.36 10.37
CA ARG A 223 -10.40 17.01 11.70
C ARG A 223 -9.36 17.25 12.78
N ASN A 224 -9.66 18.14 13.71
CA ASN A 224 -8.79 18.52 14.82
C ASN A 224 -7.38 18.89 14.34
N ARG A 225 -7.29 20.02 13.61
CA ARG A 225 -6.06 20.50 12.96
C ARG A 225 -5.83 21.98 13.20
N VAL A 226 -6.23 22.50 14.37
CA VAL A 226 -6.13 23.94 14.69
C VAL A 226 -4.72 24.50 14.51
N ARG A 227 -3.69 23.66 14.73
CA ARG A 227 -2.27 24.02 14.61
C ARG A 227 -1.77 24.17 13.17
N THR A 228 -2.40 23.53 12.20
CA THR A 228 -1.87 23.40 10.83
C THR A 228 -2.80 23.90 9.74
N ILE A 229 -4.12 23.84 9.95
CA ILE A 229 -5.12 24.09 8.91
C ILE A 229 -5.02 25.49 8.31
N ALA A 230 -4.65 26.49 9.11
CA ALA A 230 -4.48 27.86 8.66
C ALA A 230 -3.40 27.98 7.59
N ASP A 231 -2.32 27.22 7.70
CA ASP A 231 -1.22 27.23 6.73
C ASP A 231 -1.63 26.54 5.43
N ALA A 232 -2.32 25.40 5.52
CA ALA A 232 -2.84 24.67 4.38
C ALA A 232 -3.80 25.55 3.56
N VAL A 233 -4.78 26.18 4.21
CA VAL A 233 -5.75 27.07 3.55
C VAL A 233 -5.06 28.28 2.92
N ARG A 234 -4.13 28.94 3.63
CA ARG A 234 -3.37 30.06 3.06
C ARG A 234 -2.52 29.64 1.87
N SER A 235 -1.87 28.49 1.94
CA SER A 235 -1.09 27.93 0.82
C SER A 235 -1.96 27.71 -0.41
N ALA A 236 -3.15 27.13 -0.24
CA ALA A 236 -4.12 26.92 -1.30
C ALA A 236 -4.67 28.24 -1.89
N LEU A 237 -5.03 29.21 -1.04
CA LEU A 237 -5.55 30.51 -1.49
C LEU A 237 -4.48 31.38 -2.16
N SER A 238 -3.20 31.16 -1.88
CA SER A 238 -2.08 31.89 -2.49
C SER A 238 -1.73 31.44 -3.92
N GLN A 239 -2.35 30.34 -4.39
CA GLN A 239 -2.10 29.79 -5.72
C GLN A 239 -2.49 30.78 -6.83
N LYS A 240 -1.69 30.81 -7.89
CA LYS A 240 -1.86 31.65 -9.07
C LYS A 240 -2.33 30.80 -10.23
N ALA A 241 -3.51 31.13 -10.75
CA ALA A 241 -4.11 30.51 -11.92
C ALA A 241 -4.77 31.57 -12.80
N ASP A 242 -4.83 31.32 -14.10
CA ASP A 242 -5.54 32.15 -15.09
C ASP A 242 -7.01 31.71 -15.27
N PHE A 243 -7.46 30.74 -14.48
CA PHE A 243 -8.82 30.21 -14.44
C PHE A 243 -9.43 30.34 -13.03
N PRO A 244 -10.77 30.35 -12.90
CA PRO A 244 -11.41 30.39 -11.59
C PRO A 244 -11.19 29.09 -10.83
N PHE A 245 -10.75 29.19 -9.57
CA PHE A 245 -10.69 28.07 -8.63
C PHE A 245 -11.15 28.48 -7.24
N ASN A 246 -11.53 27.51 -6.42
CA ASN A 246 -11.88 27.71 -5.02
C ASN A 246 -11.15 26.72 -4.10
N VAL A 247 -11.29 26.91 -2.79
CA VAL A 247 -10.75 26.03 -1.75
C VAL A 247 -11.92 25.53 -0.91
N ILE A 248 -12.13 24.21 -0.88
CA ILE A 248 -13.19 23.54 -0.13
C ILE A 248 -12.54 22.82 1.05
N VAL A 249 -12.77 23.33 2.26
CA VAL A 249 -12.41 22.65 3.51
C VAL A 249 -13.63 21.87 3.99
N VAL A 250 -13.46 20.59 4.30
CA VAL A 250 -14.51 19.76 4.90
C VAL A 250 -14.11 19.42 6.31
N ASP A 251 -14.77 20.04 7.29
CA ASP A 251 -14.55 19.78 8.71
C ASP A 251 -15.39 18.58 9.17
N ASP A 252 -14.73 17.53 9.68
CA ASP A 252 -15.37 16.34 10.26
C ASP A 252 -15.60 16.51 11.77
N ASN A 253 -16.39 17.54 12.10
CA ASN A 253 -16.86 17.84 13.45
C ASN A 253 -15.70 17.99 14.44
N SER A 254 -14.80 18.93 14.15
CA SER A 254 -13.64 19.24 14.99
C SER A 254 -14.06 19.86 16.34
N THR A 255 -13.22 19.66 17.36
CA THR A 255 -13.49 20.08 18.75
C THR A 255 -12.32 20.84 19.40
N ASP A 256 -11.30 21.20 18.62
CA ASP A 256 -10.02 21.74 19.09
C ASP A 256 -9.81 23.24 18.78
N GLY A 257 -10.84 23.94 18.31
CA GLY A 257 -10.73 25.32 17.83
C GLY A 257 -10.60 25.47 16.30
N THR A 258 -10.55 24.35 15.56
CA THR A 258 -10.44 24.35 14.09
C THR A 258 -11.61 25.07 13.42
N VAL A 259 -12.83 24.84 13.89
CA VAL A 259 -14.06 25.44 13.31
C VAL A 259 -14.04 26.95 13.46
N GLU A 260 -13.77 27.45 14.66
CA GLU A 260 -13.71 28.89 14.95
C GLU A 260 -12.62 29.60 14.15
N LEU A 261 -11.49 28.92 13.94
CA LEU A 261 -10.41 29.43 13.10
C LEU A 261 -10.86 29.54 11.65
N LEU A 262 -11.46 28.48 11.09
CA LEU A 262 -11.94 28.45 9.71
C LEU A 262 -13.03 29.49 9.45
N ASP A 263 -14.02 29.59 10.35
CA ASP A 263 -15.11 30.56 10.26
C ASP A 263 -14.61 32.02 10.40
N GLY A 264 -13.47 32.22 11.06
CA GLY A 264 -12.80 33.52 11.16
C GLY A 264 -12.04 33.95 9.90
N MET A 265 -11.83 33.06 8.93
CA MET A 265 -11.11 33.38 7.69
C MET A 265 -12.04 33.99 6.64
N SER A 266 -11.67 35.17 6.11
CA SER A 266 -12.44 35.86 5.07
C SER A 266 -11.71 35.84 3.72
N ASP A 267 -12.11 34.93 2.82
CA ASP A 267 -11.76 34.95 1.39
C ASP A 267 -12.97 34.44 0.59
N PRO A 268 -13.43 35.12 -0.47
CA PRO A 268 -14.61 34.71 -1.24
C PRO A 268 -14.44 33.36 -1.96
N ARG A 269 -13.20 32.85 -2.08
CA ARG A 269 -12.90 31.53 -2.66
C ARG A 269 -12.90 30.42 -1.62
N LEU A 270 -12.95 30.72 -0.32
CA LEU A 270 -12.98 29.72 0.74
C LEU A 270 -14.42 29.24 0.97
N VAL A 271 -14.59 27.93 0.87
CA VAL A 271 -15.83 27.21 1.18
C VAL A 271 -15.55 26.27 2.34
N VAL A 272 -16.27 26.43 3.44
CA VAL A 272 -16.18 25.51 4.57
C VAL A 272 -17.47 24.69 4.63
N ILE A 273 -17.33 23.36 4.59
CA ILE A 273 -18.42 22.39 4.75
C ILE A 273 -18.26 21.77 6.14
N HIS A 274 -19.20 22.07 7.03
CA HIS A 274 -19.28 21.48 8.36
C HIS A 274 -20.10 20.19 8.28
N GLN A 275 -19.45 19.04 8.42
CA GLN A 275 -20.16 17.76 8.48
C GLN A 275 -21.01 17.69 9.75
N PRO A 276 -22.20 17.05 9.69
CA PRO A 276 -22.96 16.77 10.90
C PRO A 276 -22.18 15.84 11.84
N ALA A 277 -22.63 15.68 13.08
CA ALA A 277 -22.06 14.67 13.97
C ALA A 277 -22.26 13.25 13.37
N GLY A 278 -21.19 12.48 13.21
CA GLY A 278 -21.25 11.15 12.59
C GLY A 278 -19.87 10.54 12.31
N TYR A 279 -19.86 9.38 11.66
CA TYR A 279 -18.63 8.74 11.16
C TYR A 279 -18.54 8.93 9.65
N HIS A 280 -17.76 9.93 9.22
CA HIS A 280 -17.50 10.20 7.80
C HIS A 280 -16.11 9.69 7.39
N ALA A 281 -15.15 9.77 8.32
CA ALA A 281 -13.74 9.50 8.04
C ALA A 281 -13.22 10.31 6.82
N ILE A 282 -12.05 9.97 6.29
CA ILE A 282 -11.43 10.76 5.21
C ILE A 282 -12.25 10.65 3.92
N GLY A 283 -12.74 9.44 3.60
CA GLY A 283 -13.52 9.24 2.38
C GLY A 283 -14.88 9.94 2.37
N GLY A 284 -15.58 10.00 3.51
CA GLY A 284 -16.83 10.75 3.61
C GLY A 284 -16.63 12.25 3.44
N ASN A 285 -15.51 12.78 3.91
CA ASN A 285 -15.15 14.19 3.70
C ASN A 285 -14.89 14.50 2.23
N TRP A 286 -14.13 13.65 1.54
CA TRP A 286 -13.95 13.75 0.10
C TRP A 286 -15.27 13.68 -0.66
N ASN A 287 -16.16 12.75 -0.29
CA ASN A 287 -17.47 12.62 -0.92
C ASN A 287 -18.30 13.89 -0.76
N ALA A 288 -18.33 14.49 0.43
CA ALA A 288 -19.03 15.75 0.64
C ALA A 288 -18.45 16.89 -0.20
N ALA A 289 -17.12 17.01 -0.29
CA ALA A 289 -16.48 18.00 -1.14
C ALA A 289 -16.84 17.82 -2.61
N VAL A 290 -16.69 16.61 -3.16
CA VAL A 290 -16.87 16.40 -4.60
C VAL A 290 -18.32 16.46 -5.03
N HIS A 291 -19.28 16.12 -4.16
CA HIS A 291 -20.70 16.27 -4.45
C HIS A 291 -21.25 17.67 -4.18
N ASP A 292 -20.48 18.57 -3.57
CA ASP A 292 -20.88 19.96 -3.45
C ASP A 292 -20.98 20.61 -4.85
N PRO A 293 -22.05 21.37 -5.16
CA PRO A 293 -22.22 22.01 -6.46
C PRO A 293 -21.14 23.04 -6.78
N ARG A 294 -20.40 23.52 -5.79
CA ARG A 294 -19.26 24.44 -5.95
C ARG A 294 -17.96 23.71 -6.25
N CYS A 295 -17.91 22.38 -6.21
CA CYS A 295 -16.73 21.63 -6.61
C CYS A 295 -16.49 21.79 -8.10
N GLY A 296 -15.30 22.25 -8.45
CA GLY A 296 -14.88 22.53 -9.81
C GLY A 296 -14.69 21.27 -10.64
N ARG A 297 -14.36 21.48 -11.91
CA ARG A 297 -14.16 20.38 -12.87
C ARG A 297 -13.09 19.38 -12.44
N PHE A 298 -12.04 19.87 -11.78
CA PHE A 298 -10.99 19.06 -11.18
C PHE A 298 -10.89 19.29 -9.66
N ALA A 299 -10.85 18.21 -8.88
CA ALA A 299 -10.64 18.25 -7.44
C ALA A 299 -9.19 17.88 -7.11
N ILE A 300 -8.47 18.75 -6.41
CA ILE A 300 -7.03 18.61 -6.11
C ILE A 300 -6.85 18.46 -4.60
N GLN A 301 -6.16 17.41 -4.16
CA GLN A 301 -5.89 17.16 -2.75
C GLN A 301 -4.94 18.19 -2.14
N LEU A 302 -5.27 18.63 -0.93
CA LEU A 302 -4.31 19.15 0.03
C LEU A 302 -4.66 18.63 1.43
N ASP A 303 -3.74 17.91 2.08
CA ASP A 303 -3.99 17.44 3.45
C ASP A 303 -3.91 18.61 4.44
N SER A 304 -4.76 18.57 5.47
CA SER A 304 -4.94 19.66 6.45
C SER A 304 -3.71 20.01 7.29
N ASP A 305 -2.68 19.19 7.24
CA ASP A 305 -1.38 19.34 7.90
C ASP A 305 -0.22 19.65 6.93
N ASP A 306 -0.48 19.73 5.63
CA ASP A 306 0.54 19.93 4.59
C ASP A 306 0.36 21.27 3.86
N VAL A 307 1.31 21.60 2.97
CA VAL A 307 1.26 22.82 2.14
C VAL A 307 1.73 22.53 0.72
N TYR A 308 1.26 23.32 -0.25
CA TYR A 308 1.83 23.30 -1.60
C TYR A 308 3.23 23.94 -1.61
N SER A 309 4.13 23.35 -2.40
CA SER A 309 5.55 23.75 -2.41
C SER A 309 5.83 25.03 -3.19
N GLY A 310 4.85 25.54 -3.94
CA GLY A 310 4.96 26.72 -4.78
C GLY A 310 3.60 27.31 -5.14
N PRO A 311 3.57 28.53 -5.71
CA PRO A 311 2.34 29.25 -6.01
C PRO A 311 1.62 28.76 -7.27
N ASP A 312 2.14 27.76 -7.97
CA ASP A 312 1.71 27.31 -9.29
C ASP A 312 1.18 25.86 -9.31
N THR A 313 1.10 25.20 -8.15
CA THR A 313 0.69 23.79 -8.03
C THR A 313 -0.67 23.52 -8.66
N VAL A 314 -1.67 24.37 -8.39
CA VAL A 314 -3.02 24.21 -8.96
C VAL A 314 -3.01 24.32 -10.48
N SER A 315 -2.28 25.29 -11.03
CA SER A 315 -2.12 25.47 -12.48
C SER A 315 -1.45 24.28 -13.12
N ARG A 316 -0.38 23.75 -12.50
CA ARG A 316 0.33 22.56 -12.98
C ARG A 316 -0.55 21.31 -13.02
N PHE A 317 -1.44 21.14 -12.05
CA PHE A 317 -2.42 20.04 -12.08
C PHE A 317 -3.41 20.18 -13.24
N VAL A 318 -3.96 21.38 -13.45
CA VAL A 318 -4.91 21.63 -14.55
C VAL A 318 -4.23 21.49 -15.92
N GLU A 319 -2.99 21.98 -16.08
CA GLU A 319 -2.17 21.76 -17.26
C GLU A 319 -1.92 20.26 -17.49
N ALA A 320 -1.55 19.51 -16.46
CA ALA A 320 -1.34 18.06 -16.57
C ALA A 320 -2.61 17.32 -16.99
N PHE A 321 -3.80 17.69 -16.52
CA PHE A 321 -5.05 17.14 -17.03
C PHE A 321 -5.21 17.41 -18.53
N ARG A 322 -4.98 18.65 -18.97
CA ARG A 322 -5.12 19.06 -20.38
C ARG A 322 -4.12 18.37 -21.29
N GLU A 323 -2.87 18.21 -20.86
CA GLU A 323 -1.80 17.61 -21.66
C GLU A 323 -1.87 16.09 -21.68
N GLN A 324 -2.07 15.46 -20.52
CA GLN A 324 -1.95 14.01 -20.37
C GLN A 324 -3.28 13.29 -20.61
N GLN A 325 -4.41 14.01 -20.60
CA GLN A 325 -5.75 13.44 -20.81
C GLN A 325 -6.02 12.22 -19.92
N CYS A 326 -5.61 12.30 -18.65
CA CYS A 326 -5.79 11.26 -17.64
C CYS A 326 -6.76 11.76 -16.56
N PRO A 327 -7.80 10.99 -16.17
CA PRO A 327 -8.80 11.45 -15.21
C PRO A 327 -8.31 11.49 -13.76
N MET A 328 -7.08 11.06 -13.52
CA MET A 328 -6.38 11.20 -12.25
C MET A 328 -4.92 11.57 -12.55
N ILE A 329 -4.41 12.56 -11.82
CA ILE A 329 -3.01 13.00 -11.87
C ILE A 329 -2.44 12.89 -10.45
N ILE A 330 -1.21 12.42 -10.33
CA ILE A 330 -0.50 12.37 -9.04
C ILE A 330 0.80 13.15 -9.13
N GLY A 331 1.03 14.02 -8.15
CA GLY A 331 2.27 14.79 -8.03
C GLY A 331 3.40 14.05 -7.31
N SER A 332 4.58 14.65 -7.36
CA SER A 332 5.69 14.35 -6.45
C SER A 332 5.64 15.29 -5.26
N TYR A 333 6.19 14.83 -4.13
CA TYR A 333 6.20 15.60 -2.89
C TYR A 333 7.53 15.48 -2.16
N ARG A 334 7.81 16.43 -1.27
CA ARG A 334 8.97 16.43 -0.39
C ARG A 334 8.54 16.17 1.03
N ILE A 335 9.29 15.35 1.77
CA ILE A 335 9.09 15.22 3.22
C ILE A 335 9.82 16.37 3.92
N THR A 336 9.12 17.11 4.77
CA THR A 336 9.70 18.19 5.55
C THR A 336 9.33 18.10 7.02
N ASP A 337 10.05 18.81 7.88
CA ASP A 337 9.56 19.14 9.22
C ASP A 337 8.47 20.21 9.15
N PHE A 338 7.96 20.62 10.32
CA PHE A 338 6.95 21.67 10.42
C PHE A 338 7.42 23.03 9.85
N ASN A 339 8.72 23.30 9.87
CA ASN A 339 9.34 24.54 9.39
C ASN A 339 9.79 24.46 7.92
N LEU A 340 9.38 23.41 7.19
CA LEU A 340 9.74 23.15 5.80
C LEU A 340 11.22 22.80 5.56
N ASN A 341 11.95 22.39 6.59
CA ASN A 341 13.28 21.81 6.39
C ASN A 341 13.13 20.38 5.88
N GLU A 342 13.87 20.02 4.83
CA GLU A 342 13.80 18.67 4.24
C GLU A 342 14.22 17.58 5.24
N LEU A 343 13.43 16.51 5.31
CA LEU A 343 13.72 15.31 6.09
C LEU A 343 14.00 14.13 5.16
N PRO A 344 14.85 13.16 5.55
CA PRO A 344 15.00 11.91 4.82
C PRO A 344 13.65 11.18 4.64
N PRO A 345 13.40 10.53 3.49
CA PRO A 345 14.30 10.34 2.34
C PRO A 345 14.35 11.52 1.35
N GLY A 346 13.72 12.66 1.64
CA GLY A 346 13.66 13.84 0.79
C GLY A 346 12.45 13.80 -0.16
N VAL A 347 12.71 13.77 -1.47
CA VAL A 347 11.66 13.76 -2.50
C VAL A 347 11.13 12.36 -2.75
N ILE A 348 9.80 12.23 -2.80
CA ILE A 348 9.07 11.03 -3.17
C ILE A 348 8.39 11.30 -4.52
N ASP A 349 8.87 10.65 -5.57
CA ASP A 349 8.41 10.89 -6.95
C ASP A 349 7.78 9.67 -7.63
N HIS A 350 7.83 8.48 -7.02
CA HIS A 350 7.26 7.22 -7.52
C HIS A 350 7.61 6.92 -9.00
N ARG A 351 8.88 7.08 -9.38
CA ARG A 351 9.37 6.79 -10.75
C ARG A 351 9.17 5.35 -11.21
N GLU A 352 8.81 4.43 -10.31
CA GLU A 352 8.33 3.09 -10.65
C GLU A 352 7.00 3.08 -11.41
N TRP A 353 6.29 4.20 -11.49
CA TRP A 353 5.04 4.32 -12.24
C TRP A 353 5.29 4.53 -13.74
N THR A 354 4.98 3.52 -14.55
CA THR A 354 5.11 3.57 -16.02
C THR A 354 3.77 3.28 -16.71
N PRO A 355 3.54 3.78 -17.94
CA PRO A 355 2.38 3.39 -18.75
C PRO A 355 2.33 1.87 -19.00
N GLU A 356 3.48 1.20 -19.08
CA GLU A 356 3.58 -0.21 -19.42
C GLU A 356 3.10 -1.14 -18.30
N ASN A 357 3.41 -0.82 -17.04
CA ASN A 357 3.13 -1.73 -15.92
C ASN A 357 2.66 -1.07 -14.63
N GLY A 358 2.57 0.26 -14.57
CA GLY A 358 2.22 1.01 -13.35
C GLY A 358 0.93 0.51 -12.69
N ARG A 359 -0.14 0.29 -13.48
CA ARG A 359 -1.43 -0.22 -12.93
C ARG A 359 -1.37 -1.66 -12.41
N ASN A 360 -0.42 -2.48 -12.86
CA ASN A 360 -0.22 -3.83 -12.34
C ASN A 360 0.65 -3.76 -11.08
N ASN A 361 1.74 -2.98 -11.11
CA ASN A 361 2.59 -2.71 -9.96
C ASN A 361 1.81 -2.01 -8.82
N ALA A 362 0.74 -1.27 -9.13
CA ALA A 362 -0.18 -0.69 -8.16
C ALA A 362 -0.72 -1.71 -7.15
N LEU A 363 -0.93 -2.97 -7.55
CA LEU A 363 -1.39 -4.04 -6.66
C LEU A 363 -0.30 -4.55 -5.71
N ARG A 364 0.98 -4.27 -5.97
CA ARG A 364 2.10 -4.68 -5.12
C ARG A 364 2.48 -3.61 -4.09
N ILE A 365 2.44 -2.34 -4.48
CA ILE A 365 2.93 -1.23 -3.64
C ILE A 365 1.87 -0.75 -2.63
N ASN A 366 2.33 -0.08 -1.56
CA ASN A 366 1.48 0.38 -0.45
C ASN A 366 0.73 1.70 -0.69
N GLY A 367 1.09 2.46 -1.73
CA GLY A 367 0.43 3.71 -2.09
C GLY A 367 0.95 4.23 -3.41
N LEU A 368 0.21 5.14 -4.06
CA LEU A 368 0.56 5.70 -5.37
C LEU A 368 1.21 7.10 -5.28
N GLY A 369 1.43 7.61 -4.08
CA GLY A 369 2.00 8.94 -3.83
C GLY A 369 0.95 10.05 -3.72
N ALA A 370 1.34 11.22 -3.24
CA ALA A 370 0.50 12.41 -3.03
C ALA A 370 1.19 13.64 -3.65
N PRO A 371 0.47 14.75 -3.87
CA PRO A 371 -0.99 14.91 -3.80
C PRO A 371 -1.64 14.30 -5.04
N ARG A 372 -2.93 13.95 -4.92
CA ARG A 372 -3.73 13.46 -6.06
C ARG A 372 -4.72 14.51 -6.51
N ALA A 373 -4.97 14.56 -7.81
CA ALA A 373 -6.07 15.30 -8.39
C ALA A 373 -6.95 14.37 -9.23
N PHE A 374 -8.24 14.68 -9.27
CA PHE A 374 -9.25 13.87 -9.93
C PHE A 374 -10.14 14.72 -10.83
N TRP A 375 -10.59 14.15 -11.95
CA TRP A 375 -11.72 14.68 -12.69
C TRP A 375 -13.02 14.41 -11.93
N THR A 376 -13.68 15.49 -11.51
CA THR A 376 -14.79 15.45 -10.55
C THR A 376 -15.97 14.58 -11.01
N PRO A 377 -16.43 14.62 -12.28
CA PRO A 377 -17.49 13.73 -12.77
C PRO A 377 -17.23 12.24 -12.61
N LEU A 378 -16.01 11.76 -12.93
CA LEU A 378 -15.68 10.35 -12.74
C LEU A 378 -15.62 10.02 -11.24
N LEU A 379 -15.04 10.92 -10.45
CA LEU A 379 -14.93 10.70 -9.01
C LEU A 379 -16.29 10.64 -8.32
N ARG A 380 -17.28 11.43 -8.76
CA ARG A 380 -18.68 11.34 -8.27
C ARG A 380 -19.35 9.99 -8.57
N GLN A 381 -18.96 9.32 -9.65
CA GLN A 381 -19.46 7.98 -9.98
C GLN A 381 -18.79 6.90 -9.13
N ILE A 382 -17.50 7.04 -8.84
CA ILE A 382 -16.71 6.05 -8.09
C ILE A 382 -16.96 6.18 -6.58
N ASN A 383 -16.92 7.41 -6.05
CA ASN A 383 -16.88 7.77 -4.64
C ASN A 383 -15.67 7.19 -3.87
N PHE A 384 -15.29 7.88 -2.80
CA PHE A 384 -14.35 7.34 -1.83
C PHE A 384 -15.06 6.39 -0.87
N PRO A 385 -14.44 5.26 -0.49
CA PRO A 385 -14.96 4.46 0.61
C PRO A 385 -14.81 5.21 1.94
N VAL A 386 -15.81 5.10 2.81
CA VAL A 386 -15.87 5.76 4.14
C VAL A 386 -14.96 5.01 5.12
N VAL A 387 -13.65 5.27 5.02
CA VAL A 387 -12.61 4.70 5.89
C VAL A 387 -11.57 5.75 6.27
N LYS A 388 -10.77 5.44 7.30
CA LYS A 388 -9.68 6.30 7.78
C LYS A 388 -8.32 6.03 7.11
N TYR A 389 -8.21 4.95 6.33
CA TYR A 389 -6.95 4.55 5.71
C TYR A 389 -7.20 3.75 4.43
N GLY A 390 -6.54 4.11 3.34
CA GLY A 390 -6.57 3.39 2.06
C GLY A 390 -7.76 3.75 1.16
N GLU A 391 -8.52 4.79 1.48
CA GLU A 391 -9.59 5.32 0.64
C GLU A 391 -9.07 5.86 -0.70
N ASP A 392 -7.95 6.57 -0.67
CA ASP A 392 -7.20 7.03 -1.84
C ASP A 392 -6.74 5.87 -2.73
N TYR A 393 -6.21 4.83 -2.11
CA TYR A 393 -5.73 3.62 -2.77
C TYR A 393 -6.87 2.88 -3.46
N ALA A 394 -8.04 2.79 -2.82
CA ALA A 394 -9.24 2.18 -3.41
C ALA A 394 -9.68 2.90 -4.69
N VAL A 395 -9.77 4.24 -4.64
CA VAL A 395 -10.14 5.06 -5.81
C VAL A 395 -9.10 4.92 -6.91
N ALA A 396 -7.81 4.98 -6.57
CA ALA A 396 -6.74 4.87 -7.53
C ALA A 396 -6.69 3.51 -8.23
N LEU A 397 -6.88 2.41 -7.49
CA LEU A 397 -7.02 1.07 -8.07
C LEU A 397 -8.20 1.02 -9.05
N ARG A 398 -9.37 1.52 -8.63
CA ARG A 398 -10.57 1.55 -9.46
C ARG A 398 -10.38 2.35 -10.75
N ILE A 399 -9.73 3.51 -10.70
CA ILE A 399 -9.43 4.32 -11.88
C ILE A 399 -8.41 3.59 -12.78
N SER A 400 -7.32 3.08 -12.20
CA SER A 400 -6.21 2.44 -12.94
C SER A 400 -6.62 1.18 -13.71
N ARG A 401 -7.75 0.56 -13.35
CA ARG A 401 -8.32 -0.58 -14.08
C ARG A 401 -8.67 -0.23 -15.52
N GLU A 402 -9.13 1.00 -15.75
CA GLU A 402 -9.69 1.43 -17.04
C GLU A 402 -8.95 2.61 -17.66
N TYR A 403 -8.36 3.48 -16.84
CA TYR A 403 -7.75 4.73 -17.28
C TYR A 403 -6.29 4.80 -16.89
N GLN A 404 -5.52 5.54 -17.68
CA GLN A 404 -4.14 5.87 -17.31
C GLN A 404 -4.16 6.90 -16.16
N ILE A 405 -3.23 6.75 -15.22
CA ILE A 405 -2.96 7.77 -14.20
C ILE A 405 -1.76 8.59 -14.67
N GLY A 406 -1.95 9.90 -14.76
CA GLY A 406 -0.91 10.86 -15.13
C GLY A 406 -0.04 11.26 -13.95
N ARG A 407 1.10 11.89 -14.24
CA ARG A 407 2.14 12.22 -13.26
C ARG A 407 2.66 13.64 -13.42
N ILE A 408 2.95 14.30 -12.31
CA ILE A 408 3.79 15.50 -12.26
C ILE A 408 5.04 15.12 -11.47
N TRP A 409 6.21 15.15 -12.13
CA TRP A 409 7.44 14.61 -11.55
C TRP A 409 8.19 15.59 -10.66
N ASP A 410 8.01 16.90 -10.83
CA ASP A 410 8.59 17.86 -9.89
C ASP A 410 7.74 17.97 -8.62
N VAL A 411 8.40 18.40 -7.54
CA VAL A 411 7.74 18.64 -6.26
C VAL A 411 6.68 19.73 -6.42
N VAL A 412 5.45 19.39 -6.01
CA VAL A 412 4.29 20.31 -5.95
C VAL A 412 3.72 20.42 -4.54
N TYR A 413 4.32 19.73 -3.56
CA TYR A 413 3.72 19.49 -2.26
C TYR A 413 4.79 19.20 -1.21
N ASP A 414 4.68 19.82 -0.04
CA ASP A 414 5.53 19.54 1.11
C ASP A 414 4.69 18.82 2.18
N CYS A 415 5.03 17.54 2.39
CA CYS A 415 4.41 16.68 3.39
C CYS A 415 5.12 16.88 4.73
N ARG A 416 4.46 17.56 5.67
CA ARG A 416 5.03 18.00 6.94
C ARG A 416 4.95 16.89 7.99
N ARG A 417 6.06 16.68 8.69
CA ARG A 417 6.18 15.79 9.85
C ARG A 417 6.31 16.58 11.15
N TRP A 418 5.47 16.27 12.13
CA TRP A 418 5.44 16.94 13.44
C TRP A 418 4.96 16.00 14.56
N GLU A 419 5.10 16.41 15.82
CA GLU A 419 4.96 15.55 17.02
C GLU A 419 3.59 14.87 17.15
N ASP A 420 2.50 15.48 16.66
CA ASP A 420 1.14 14.91 16.68
C ASP A 420 0.78 14.14 15.38
N ASN A 421 1.74 13.85 14.50
CA ASN A 421 1.44 13.02 13.32
C ASN A 421 1.02 11.61 13.76
N SER A 422 -0.25 11.30 13.50
CA SER A 422 -0.95 10.08 13.91
C SER A 422 -0.39 8.76 13.38
N ASP A 423 0.66 8.79 12.53
CA ASP A 423 1.16 7.63 11.78
C ASP A 423 2.61 7.21 12.11
N ALA A 424 3.31 7.90 13.03
CA ALA A 424 4.75 7.68 13.21
C ALA A 424 5.12 6.44 14.06
N ALA A 425 4.18 5.86 14.83
CA ALA A 425 4.42 4.69 15.68
C ALA A 425 3.10 3.93 15.96
N LEU A 426 2.47 3.41 14.90
CA LEU A 426 1.29 2.56 15.05
C LEU A 426 1.65 1.23 15.71
N ASP A 427 0.84 0.81 16.68
CA ASP A 427 0.90 -0.54 17.25
C ASP A 427 0.65 -1.61 16.16
N VAL A 428 1.17 -2.82 16.37
CA VAL A 428 1.13 -3.94 15.42
C VAL A 428 -0.30 -4.23 14.98
N ASP A 429 -1.27 -4.21 15.90
CA ASP A 429 -2.68 -4.45 15.59
C ASP A 429 -3.24 -3.42 14.61
N LYS A 430 -2.83 -2.15 14.74
CA LYS A 430 -3.27 -1.09 13.86
C LYS A 430 -2.63 -1.19 12.48
N VAL A 431 -1.33 -1.53 12.42
CA VAL A 431 -0.63 -1.82 11.16
C VAL A 431 -1.28 -3.01 10.45
N ASN A 432 -1.58 -4.08 11.19
CA ASN A 432 -2.24 -5.28 10.70
C ASN A 432 -3.64 -4.98 10.16
N ALA A 433 -4.46 -4.22 10.90
CA ALA A 433 -5.79 -3.81 10.42
C ALA A 433 -5.71 -2.99 9.11
N ASN A 434 -4.74 -2.09 9.00
CA ASN A 434 -4.51 -1.29 7.80
C ASN A 434 -4.07 -2.15 6.60
N ASN A 435 -3.12 -3.07 6.82
CA ASN A 435 -2.63 -3.99 5.80
C ASN A 435 -3.73 -4.96 5.33
N LEU A 436 -4.47 -5.54 6.26
CA LEU A 436 -5.58 -6.46 5.98
C LEU A 436 -6.65 -5.79 5.11
N TYR A 437 -6.97 -4.53 5.39
CA TYR A 437 -7.92 -3.77 4.57
C TYR A 437 -7.36 -3.47 3.17
N LYS A 438 -6.10 -3.04 3.03
CA LYS A 438 -5.52 -2.82 1.69
C LYS A 438 -5.40 -4.12 0.88
N ASP A 439 -5.11 -5.25 1.51
CA ASP A 439 -5.11 -6.54 0.83
C ASP A 439 -6.51 -6.98 0.41
N ARG A 440 -7.53 -6.56 1.15
CA ARG A 440 -8.93 -6.73 0.74
C ARG A 440 -9.27 -5.88 -0.48
N LEU A 441 -8.84 -4.62 -0.52
CA LEU A 441 -9.00 -3.76 -1.71
C LEU A 441 -8.33 -4.37 -2.94
N ARG A 442 -7.10 -4.88 -2.80
CA ARG A 442 -6.39 -5.60 -3.86
C ARG A 442 -7.11 -6.88 -4.28
N THR A 443 -7.72 -7.58 -3.33
CA THR A 443 -8.47 -8.83 -3.61
C THR A 443 -9.66 -8.52 -4.50
N TRP A 444 -10.48 -7.54 -4.13
CA TRP A 444 -11.64 -7.14 -4.93
C TRP A 444 -11.24 -6.62 -6.31
N GLU A 445 -10.19 -5.81 -6.38
CA GLU A 445 -9.68 -5.32 -7.66
C GLU A 445 -9.13 -6.45 -8.53
N LEU A 446 -8.37 -7.39 -7.96
CA LEU A 446 -7.86 -8.57 -8.68
C LEU A 446 -9.01 -9.42 -9.24
N GLU A 447 -10.05 -9.65 -8.44
CA GLU A 447 -11.23 -10.40 -8.87
C GLU A 447 -11.99 -9.69 -10.00
N ALA A 448 -12.12 -8.37 -9.92
CA ALA A 448 -12.72 -7.56 -11.00
C ALA A 448 -11.89 -7.61 -12.30
N ARG A 449 -10.56 -7.58 -12.21
CA ARG A 449 -9.66 -7.73 -13.38
C ARG A 449 -9.77 -9.11 -14.01
N ILE A 450 -9.79 -10.16 -13.21
CA ILE A 450 -9.96 -11.54 -13.69
C ILE A 450 -11.30 -11.69 -14.41
N ALA A 451 -12.38 -11.14 -13.85
CA ALA A 451 -13.69 -11.16 -14.49
C ALA A 451 -13.70 -10.38 -15.82
N MET A 452 -13.12 -9.18 -15.84
CA MET A 452 -12.96 -8.35 -17.04
C MET A 452 -12.19 -9.09 -18.15
N ASN A 453 -11.05 -9.71 -17.82
CA ASN A 453 -10.24 -10.47 -18.79
C ASN A 453 -10.93 -11.74 -19.31
N ARG A 454 -11.88 -12.30 -18.55
CA ARG A 454 -12.70 -13.44 -18.98
C ARG A 454 -13.91 -13.02 -19.83
N GLY A 455 -14.11 -11.72 -20.07
CA GLY A 455 -15.27 -11.19 -20.77
C GLY A 455 -16.57 -11.23 -19.95
N ALA A 456 -16.49 -11.48 -18.64
CA ALA A 456 -17.62 -11.33 -17.74
C ALA A 456 -17.83 -9.84 -17.46
N ARG A 457 -19.01 -9.30 -17.79
CA ARG A 457 -19.37 -7.95 -17.36
C ARG A 457 -19.46 -7.95 -15.83
N VAL A 458 -18.59 -7.20 -15.18
CA VAL A 458 -18.74 -6.81 -13.78
C VAL A 458 -19.70 -5.63 -13.81
N GLU A 459 -21.01 -5.91 -13.76
CA GLU A 459 -22.06 -4.90 -13.59
C GLU A 459 -22.05 -4.33 -12.17
#